data_AF-A0A7D6DZ19-F1
#
_entry.id   AF-A0A7D6DZ19-F1
#
_cell.length_a   1.000
_cell.length_b   1.000
_cell.length_c   1.000
_cell.angle_alpha   90.00
_cell.angle_beta   90.00
_cell.angle_gamma   90.00
#
_symmetry.space_group_name_H-M   'P 1'
#
loop_
_entity.id
_entity.type
_entity.pdbx_description
1 polymer ?
#
loop_
_entity_poly.entity_id
_entity_poly.type
_entity_poly.pdbx_seq_one_letter_code
_entity_poly.pdbx_strand_id
1 'polypeptide(L)'
;MSGNNPPSIEEMRGFANQIRGASPEQLLVEVHENALGQWKRNINDVVGALRGAHDLVADNHVDVGEVSELYDSATQTANNLNISGQTVKDNIQASLEVAEAVQQIIQSAFDRIQRQSGA
;
A
#
# COMPACT_ATOMS: atom_id res chain seq x y z
N MET A 1 -17.46 -18.40 12.61
CA MET A 1 -16.15 -17.71 12.65
C MET A 1 -16.16 -16.66 11.55
N SER A 2 -16.53 -15.42 11.86
CA SER A 2 -16.42 -14.30 10.93
C SER A 2 -15.01 -13.73 11.07
N GLY A 3 -14.02 -14.42 10.51
CA GLY A 3 -12.71 -13.83 10.33
C GLY A 3 -12.88 -12.71 9.30
N ASN A 4 -12.52 -11.48 9.65
CA ASN A 4 -12.39 -10.41 8.67
C ASN A 4 -11.32 -10.86 7.68
N ASN A 5 -11.73 -11.44 6.55
CA ASN A 5 -10.82 -11.68 5.45
C ASN A 5 -10.18 -10.34 5.10
N PRO A 6 -8.85 -10.31 4.86
CA PRO A 6 -8.22 -9.10 4.37
C PRO A 6 -8.93 -8.65 3.08
N PRO A 7 -9.08 -7.33 2.86
CA PRO A 7 -9.72 -6.81 1.66
C PRO A 7 -8.97 -7.29 0.42
N SER A 8 -9.73 -7.56 -0.64
CA SER A 8 -9.19 -7.84 -1.97
C SER A 8 -8.43 -6.64 -2.53
N ILE A 9 -7.57 -6.89 -3.53
CA ILE A 9 -6.85 -5.83 -4.25
C ILE A 9 -7.80 -4.80 -4.87
N GLU A 10 -8.94 -5.24 -5.38
CA GLU A 10 -9.96 -4.35 -5.94
C GLU A 10 -10.61 -3.47 -4.88
N GLU A 11 -10.93 -4.03 -3.70
CA GLU A 11 -11.44 -3.27 -2.56
C GLU A 11 -10.39 -2.24 -2.08
N MET A 12 -9.13 -2.64 -1.96
CA MET A 12 -8.03 -1.73 -1.59
C MET A 12 -7.92 -0.56 -2.57
N ARG A 13 -7.92 -0.83 -3.88
CA ARG A 13 -7.91 0.21 -4.92
C ARG A 13 -9.16 1.09 -4.85
N GLY A 14 -10.32 0.51 -4.55
CA GLY A 14 -11.57 1.22 -4.29
C GLY A 14 -11.42 2.21 -3.14
N PHE A 15 -10.88 1.78 -2.01
CA PHE A 15 -10.60 2.65 -0.85
C PHE A 15 -9.61 3.76 -1.20
N ALA A 16 -8.51 3.44 -1.89
CA ALA A 16 -7.54 4.44 -2.31
C ALA A 16 -8.21 5.55 -3.17
N ASN A 17 -9.09 5.17 -4.10
CA ASN A 17 -9.81 6.13 -4.94
C ASN A 17 -10.83 6.96 -4.14
N GLN A 18 -11.54 6.36 -3.19
CA GLN A 18 -12.44 7.08 -2.30
C GLN A 18 -11.69 8.11 -1.45
N ILE A 19 -10.54 7.73 -0.90
CA ILE A 19 -9.70 8.63 -0.09
C ILE A 19 -9.15 9.78 -0.95
N ARG A 20 -8.70 9.50 -2.17
CA ARG A 20 -8.24 10.55 -3.11
C ARG A 20 -9.34 11.53 -3.49
N GLY A 21 -10.60 11.08 -3.50
CA GLY A 21 -11.76 11.94 -3.75
C GLY A 21 -12.30 12.66 -2.52
N ALA A 22 -11.81 12.33 -1.32
CA ALA A 22 -12.29 12.93 -0.08
C ALA A 22 -11.70 14.34 0.12
N SER A 23 -12.51 15.22 0.71
CA SER A 23 -12.13 16.61 0.96
C SER A 23 -11.34 16.69 2.28
N PRO A 24 -10.18 17.39 2.31
CA PRO A 24 -9.40 17.55 3.54
C PRO A 24 -10.21 18.13 4.70
N GLU A 25 -11.24 18.94 4.43
CA GLU A 25 -12.16 19.49 5.42
C GLU A 25 -12.87 18.43 6.25
N GLN A 26 -13.11 17.24 5.69
CA GLN A 26 -13.71 16.13 6.43
C GLN A 26 -12.78 15.61 7.53
N LEU A 27 -11.46 15.68 7.35
CA LEU A 27 -10.47 15.35 8.39
C LEU A 27 -10.26 16.49 9.40
N LEU A 28 -10.43 17.74 8.97
CA LEU A 28 -10.18 18.92 9.79
C LEU A 28 -11.18 19.10 10.94
N VAL A 29 -12.40 18.57 10.81
CA VAL A 29 -13.44 18.68 11.84
C VAL A 29 -13.16 17.77 13.04
N GLU A 30 -12.33 16.73 12.89
CA GLU A 30 -12.18 15.69 13.91
C GLU A 30 -10.82 15.69 14.65
N VAL A 31 -9.82 16.47 14.20
CA VAL A 31 -8.43 16.27 14.67
C VAL A 31 -7.74 17.60 15.04
N HIS A 32 -7.36 17.74 16.33
CA HIS A 32 -6.48 18.82 16.80
C HIS A 32 -5.08 18.74 16.16
N GLU A 33 -4.38 19.87 15.99
CA GLU A 33 -3.08 19.96 15.28
C GLU A 33 -2.03 18.93 15.76
N ASN A 34 -1.93 18.70 17.08
CA ASN A 34 -1.03 17.70 17.67
C ASN A 34 -1.31 16.27 17.19
N ALA A 35 -2.58 15.92 16.99
CA ALA A 35 -2.99 14.60 16.53
C ALA A 35 -2.73 14.44 15.02
N LEU A 36 -2.92 15.49 14.21
CA LEU A 36 -2.52 15.47 12.80
C LEU A 36 -1.01 15.33 12.63
N GLY A 37 -0.21 15.99 13.47
CA GLY A 37 1.24 15.81 13.48
C GLY A 37 1.67 14.37 13.79
N GLN A 38 0.96 13.69 14.71
CA GLN A 38 1.19 12.26 14.99
C GLN A 38 0.76 11.37 13.81
N TRP A 39 -0.41 11.63 13.23
CA TRP A 39 -0.91 10.88 12.08
C TRP A 39 0.03 11.00 10.88
N LYS A 40 0.54 12.20 10.61
CA LYS A 40 1.54 12.46 9.57
C LYS A 40 2.81 11.64 9.78
N ARG A 41 3.33 11.53 11.00
CA ARG A 41 4.49 10.69 11.29
C ARG A 41 4.19 9.21 11.05
N ASN A 42 3.11 8.71 11.63
CA ASN A 42 2.74 7.30 11.52
C ASN A 42 2.51 6.89 10.06
N ILE A 43 1.82 7.72 9.26
CA ILE A 43 1.59 7.38 7.86
C ILE A 43 2.87 7.44 7.03
N ASN A 44 3.80 8.36 7.35
CA ASN A 44 5.12 8.39 6.70
C ASN A 44 5.91 7.11 6.98
N ASP A 45 5.88 6.61 8.22
CA ASP A 45 6.55 5.37 8.60
C ASP A 45 5.93 4.17 7.85
N VAL A 46 4.60 4.11 7.76
CA VAL A 46 3.88 3.06 7.01
C VAL A 46 4.20 3.12 5.52
N VAL A 47 4.14 4.29 4.88
CA VAL A 47 4.51 4.45 3.46
C VAL A 47 5.97 4.08 3.24
N GLY A 48 6.88 4.48 4.14
CA GLY A 48 8.29 4.12 4.07
C GLY A 48 8.51 2.60 4.14
N ALA A 49 7.85 1.92 5.08
CA ALA A 49 7.91 0.47 5.21
C ALA A 49 7.35 -0.25 3.98
N LEU A 50 6.23 0.21 3.43
CA LEU A 50 5.61 -0.36 2.24
C LEU A 50 6.46 -0.16 0.98
N ARG A 51 7.11 1.01 0.82
CA ARG A 51 8.08 1.23 -0.26
C ARG A 51 9.28 0.31 -0.13
N GLY A 52 9.85 0.17 1.07
CA GLY A 52 10.94 -0.77 1.32
C GLY A 52 10.54 -2.22 0.99
N ALA A 53 9.34 -2.63 1.38
CA ALA A 53 8.80 -3.95 1.03
C ALA A 53 8.58 -4.11 -0.47
N HIS A 54 8.03 -3.10 -1.15
CA HIS A 54 7.82 -3.07 -2.59
C HIS A 54 9.15 -3.24 -3.34
N ASP A 55 10.17 -2.48 -2.96
CA ASP A 55 11.49 -2.52 -3.59
C ASP A 55 12.18 -3.87 -3.39
N LEU A 56 12.02 -4.48 -2.21
CA LEU A 56 12.55 -5.83 -1.93
C LEU A 56 11.94 -6.91 -2.83
N VAL A 57 10.70 -6.73 -3.29
CA VAL A 57 10.01 -7.73 -4.11
C VAL A 57 10.01 -7.40 -5.59
N ALA A 58 10.30 -6.16 -5.99
CA ALA A 58 10.18 -5.67 -7.37
C ALA A 58 10.86 -6.60 -8.38
N ASP A 59 12.11 -7.00 -8.12
CA ASP A 59 12.94 -7.75 -9.06
C ASP A 59 13.01 -9.26 -8.81
N ASN A 60 12.30 -9.78 -7.81
CA ASN A 60 12.36 -11.21 -7.50
C ASN A 60 11.55 -12.02 -8.50
N HIS A 61 12.21 -12.97 -9.18
CA HIS A 61 11.63 -13.97 -10.07
C HIS A 61 12.44 -15.26 -9.98
N VAL A 62 11.78 -16.41 -10.04
CA VAL A 62 12.43 -17.72 -10.12
C VAL A 62 12.55 -18.12 -11.58
N ASP A 63 13.78 -18.10 -12.10
CA ASP A 63 14.12 -18.65 -13.41
C ASP A 63 14.72 -20.05 -13.24
N VAL A 64 14.13 -21.02 -13.92
CA VAL A 64 14.57 -22.43 -13.92
C VAL A 64 15.52 -22.77 -15.08
N GLY A 65 15.73 -21.85 -16.02
CA GLY A 65 16.55 -22.09 -17.21
C GLY A 65 16.00 -23.17 -18.14
N GLU A 66 16.85 -23.68 -19.04
CA GLU A 66 16.49 -24.80 -19.91
C GLU A 66 16.56 -26.13 -19.15
N VAL A 67 15.41 -26.59 -18.66
CA VAL A 67 15.22 -27.91 -18.07
C VAL A 67 14.65 -28.87 -19.12
N SER A 68 15.19 -30.09 -19.20
CA SER A 68 14.65 -31.12 -20.12
C SER A 68 13.25 -31.57 -19.65
N GLU A 69 12.45 -32.16 -20.55
CA GLU A 69 11.10 -32.69 -20.27
C GLU A 69 11.03 -33.65 -19.05
N LEU A 70 12.16 -34.22 -18.63
CA LEU A 70 12.25 -35.06 -17.43
C LEU A 70 12.04 -34.28 -16.11
N TYR A 71 12.07 -32.95 -16.16
CA TYR A 71 11.99 -32.06 -14.99
C TYR A 71 10.78 -31.11 -15.02
N ASP A 72 9.69 -31.50 -15.69
CA ASP A 72 8.42 -30.74 -15.75
C ASP A 72 7.90 -30.30 -14.37
N SER A 73 8.11 -31.11 -13.32
CA SER A 73 7.72 -30.78 -11.94
C SER A 73 8.50 -29.59 -11.36
N ALA A 74 9.75 -29.40 -11.77
CA ALA A 74 10.57 -28.24 -11.38
C ALA A 74 10.06 -26.97 -12.07
N THR A 75 9.74 -27.06 -13.36
CA THR A 75 9.13 -25.97 -14.14
C THR A 75 7.79 -25.54 -13.53
N GLN A 76 6.91 -26.50 -13.18
CA GLN A 76 5.63 -26.21 -12.53
C GLN A 76 5.80 -25.56 -11.16
N THR A 77 6.77 -26.03 -10.36
CA THR A 77 7.06 -25.46 -9.04
C THR A 77 7.54 -24.02 -9.16
N ALA A 78 8.45 -23.73 -10.08
CA ALA A 78 8.92 -22.37 -10.36
C ALA A 78 7.78 -21.46 -10.82
N ASN A 79 6.91 -21.94 -11.71
CA ASN A 79 5.72 -21.20 -12.13
C ASN A 79 4.78 -20.87 -10.95
N ASN A 80 4.53 -21.84 -10.07
CA ASN A 80 3.70 -21.62 -8.88
C ASN A 80 4.33 -20.61 -7.92
N LEU A 81 5.65 -20.66 -7.74
CA LEU A 81 6.39 -19.67 -6.94
C LEU A 81 6.31 -18.27 -7.57
N ASN A 82 6.41 -18.16 -8.89
CA ASN A 82 6.28 -16.90 -9.61
C ASN A 82 4.87 -16.32 -9.51
N ILE A 83 3.82 -17.15 -9.64
CA ILE A 83 2.42 -16.73 -9.44
C ILE A 83 2.19 -16.26 -8.00
N SER A 84 2.69 -17.01 -7.02
CA SER A 84 2.58 -16.65 -5.60
C SER A 84 3.34 -15.35 -5.31
N GLY A 85 4.54 -15.20 -5.87
CA GLY A 85 5.37 -14.00 -5.78
C GLY A 85 4.66 -12.79 -6.38
N GLN A 86 4.08 -12.93 -7.58
CA GLN A 86 3.30 -11.86 -8.21
C GLN A 86 2.11 -11.44 -7.34
N THR A 87 1.40 -12.40 -6.74
CA THR A 87 0.30 -12.11 -5.81
C THR A 87 0.78 -11.28 -4.62
N VAL A 88 1.94 -11.59 -4.05
CA VAL A 88 2.54 -10.81 -2.96
C VAL A 88 2.88 -9.39 -3.43
N LYS A 89 3.50 -9.25 -4.62
CA LYS A 89 3.81 -7.93 -5.21
C LYS A 89 2.55 -7.08 -5.37
N ASP A 90 1.49 -7.66 -5.93
CA ASP A 90 0.23 -6.94 -6.18
C ASP A 90 -0.44 -6.48 -4.87
N ASN A 91 -0.39 -7.30 -3.81
CA ASN A 91 -0.92 -6.92 -2.50
C ASN A 91 -0.13 -5.78 -1.84
N ILE A 92 1.20 -5.83 -1.92
CA ILE A 92 2.07 -4.75 -1.41
C ILE A 92 1.79 -3.46 -2.18
N GLN A 93 1.71 -3.52 -3.51
CA GLN A 93 1.42 -2.38 -4.36
C GLN A 93 0.06 -1.75 -4.04
N ALA A 94 -0.99 -2.57 -3.90
CA ALA A 94 -2.31 -2.07 -3.54
C ALA A 94 -2.35 -1.43 -2.14
N SER A 95 -1.62 -2.01 -1.17
CA SER A 95 -1.49 -1.44 0.16
C SER A 95 -0.75 -0.10 0.15
N LEU A 96 0.32 0.00 -0.66
CA LEU A 96 1.07 1.24 -0.86
C LEU A 96 0.18 2.33 -1.46
N GLU A 97 -0.62 2.02 -2.48
CA GLU A 97 -1.54 2.97 -3.10
C GLU A 97 -2.56 3.56 -2.10
N VAL A 98 -3.07 2.75 -1.17
CA VAL A 98 -3.96 3.19 -0.09
C VAL A 98 -3.21 4.09 0.88
N ALA A 99 -2.03 3.66 1.34
CA ALA A 99 -1.24 4.41 2.31
C ALA A 99 -0.82 5.78 1.75
N GLU A 100 -0.44 5.85 0.47
CA GLU A 100 -0.11 7.11 -0.21
C GLU A 100 -1.34 8.03 -0.35
N ALA A 101 -2.52 7.48 -0.62
CA ALA A 101 -3.76 8.25 -0.63
C ALA A 101 -4.05 8.86 0.76
N VAL A 102 -3.89 8.08 1.83
CA VAL A 102 -4.04 8.56 3.22
C VAL A 102 -2.99 9.62 3.56
N GLN A 103 -1.74 9.42 3.14
CA GLN A 103 -0.67 10.39 3.34
C GLN A 103 -1.00 11.73 2.68
N GLN A 104 -1.49 11.71 1.44
CA GLN A 104 -1.85 12.92 0.69
C GLN A 104 -2.95 13.73 1.36
N ILE A 105 -4.00 13.07 1.86
CA ILE A 105 -5.11 13.78 2.50
C ILE A 105 -4.70 14.34 3.88
N ILE A 106 -3.90 13.61 4.66
CA ILE A 106 -3.34 14.10 5.92
C ILE A 106 -2.43 15.30 5.68
N GLN A 107 -1.55 15.23 4.67
CA GLN A 107 -0.66 16.33 4.31
C GLN A 107 -1.46 17.58 3.89
N SER A 108 -2.51 17.39 3.08
CA SER A 108 -3.40 18.48 2.65
C SER A 108 -4.14 19.12 3.82
N ALA A 109 -4.61 18.33 4.79
CA ALA A 109 -5.23 18.82 6.01
C ALA A 109 -4.23 19.63 6.86
N PHE A 110 -3.02 19.11 7.03
CA PHE A 110 -1.96 19.78 7.79
C PHE A 110 -1.59 21.15 7.18
N ASP A 111 -1.33 21.20 5.87
CA ASP A 111 -0.97 22.43 5.16
C ASP A 111 -2.06 23.49 5.26
N ARG A 112 -3.33 23.06 5.31
CA ARG A 112 -4.46 23.98 5.45
C ARG A 112 -4.58 24.56 6.85
N ILE A 113 -4.35 23.77 7.89
CA ILE A 113 -4.29 24.29 9.27
C ILE A 113 -3.19 25.34 9.38
N GLN A 114 -2.00 25.05 8.86
CA GLN A 114 -0.89 26.01 8.90
C GLN A 114 -1.26 27.35 8.25
N ARG A 115 -1.93 27.32 7.10
CA ARG A 115 -2.43 28.53 6.43
C ARG A 115 -3.51 29.25 7.23
N GLN A 116 -4.41 28.52 7.91
CA GLN A 116 -5.48 29.10 8.72
C GLN A 116 -4.97 29.67 10.04
N SER A 117 -3.93 29.08 10.63
CA SER A 117 -3.31 29.53 11.88
C SER A 117 -2.36 30.71 11.70
N GLY A 118 -2.12 31.17 10.47
CA GLY A 118 -1.28 32.33 10.18
C GLY A 118 0.22 32.09 10.36
N ALA A 119 0.69 30.85 10.13
CA ALA A 119 2.11 30.53 10.01
C ALA A 119 2.65 30.88 8.61
#